data_AF-A0A0A3HXY0-F1
#
_entry.id   AF-A0A0A3HXY0-F1
#
_cell.length_a   1.000
_cell.length_b   1.000
_cell.length_c   1.000
_cell.angle_alpha   90.00
_cell.angle_beta   90.00
_cell.angle_gamma   90.00
#
_symmetry.space_group_name_H-M   'P 1'
#
loop_
_entity.id
_entity.type
_entity.pdbx_description
1 polymer ?
#
loop_
_entity_poly.entity_id
_entity_poly.type
_entity_poly.pdbx_seq_one_letter_code
_entity_poly.pdbx_strand_id
1 'polypeptide(L)'
;MQVLKQKKTLVFVFLFIVIIVFMIIRISDTKSSNIENYLSTGSNLDEEAKYMMPALKNLPIYKDIDYKYTKNRYFIFVSHSVVLSVQYDDETYKSEKGKLEETYEFLNKKNIGFKQKEEPVPPYYEFSINTYTFRIVKDEEHNTLGYPKSFGMIGTSDEKNRIAYLYFYDFDLDVGNDNMEQFVKQHFDYEF
;
A
#
# COMPACT_ATOMS: atom_id res chain seq x y z
N MET A 1 51.89 -19.77 7.04
CA MET A 1 51.25 -18.45 6.84
C MET A 1 50.06 -18.48 5.86
N GLN A 2 50.15 -19.18 4.73
CA GLN A 2 49.06 -19.29 3.72
C GLN A 2 47.76 -19.95 4.25
N VAL A 3 47.86 -21.03 5.03
CA VAL A 3 46.68 -21.74 5.61
C VAL A 3 45.86 -20.85 6.55
N LEU A 4 46.52 -19.96 7.32
CA LEU A 4 45.84 -19.02 8.21
C LEU A 4 45.10 -17.93 7.43
N LYS A 5 45.65 -17.48 6.29
CA LYS A 5 45.04 -16.48 5.41
C LYS A 5 43.80 -17.06 4.72
N GLN A 6 43.88 -18.31 4.25
CA GLN A 6 42.78 -19.02 3.61
C GLN A 6 41.60 -19.30 4.58
N LYS A 7 41.89 -19.67 5.84
CA LYS A 7 40.86 -19.81 6.89
C LYS A 7 40.18 -18.48 7.22
N LYS A 8 40.91 -17.37 7.29
CA LYS A 8 40.35 -16.03 7.51
C LYS A 8 39.45 -15.58 6.36
N THR A 9 39.85 -15.84 5.11
CA THR A 9 39.02 -15.56 3.93
C THR A 9 37.73 -16.39 3.93
N LEU A 10 37.80 -17.68 4.27
CA LEU A 10 36.61 -18.54 4.35
C LEU A 10 35.63 -18.08 5.43
N VAL A 11 36.13 -17.67 6.60
CA VAL A 11 35.32 -17.10 7.68
C VAL A 11 34.65 -15.79 7.24
N PHE A 12 35.39 -14.91 6.55
CA PHE A 12 34.84 -13.65 6.06
C PHE A 12 33.75 -13.86 5.00
N VAL A 13 33.96 -14.79 4.06
CA VAL A 13 32.96 -15.16 3.05
C VAL A 13 31.72 -15.76 3.70
N PHE A 14 31.89 -16.66 4.68
CA PHE A 14 30.76 -17.22 5.42
C PHE A 14 29.98 -16.15 6.18
N LEU A 15 30.66 -15.21 6.85
CA LEU A 15 30.04 -14.12 7.59
C LEU A 15 29.29 -13.15 6.65
N PHE A 16 29.84 -12.90 5.46
CA PHE A 16 29.18 -12.12 4.41
C PHE A 16 27.93 -12.83 3.87
N ILE A 17 27.98 -14.15 3.65
CA ILE A 17 26.82 -14.94 3.23
C ILE A 17 25.74 -14.92 4.33
N VAL A 18 26.12 -15.06 5.60
CA VAL A 18 25.19 -14.97 6.73
C VAL A 18 24.52 -13.60 6.77
N ILE A 19 25.27 -12.50 6.57
CA ILE A 19 24.70 -11.15 6.48
C ILE A 19 23.72 -11.04 5.30
N ILE A 20 24.06 -11.58 4.13
CA ILE A 20 23.16 -11.59 2.96
C ILE A 20 21.89 -12.39 3.26
N VAL A 21 22.01 -13.56 3.88
CA VAL A 21 20.85 -14.38 4.25
C VAL A 21 19.99 -13.63 5.27
N PHE A 22 20.58 -12.98 6.28
CA PHE A 22 19.85 -12.14 7.25
C PHE A 22 19.18 -10.92 6.61
N MET A 23 19.77 -10.35 5.56
CA MET A 23 19.14 -9.26 4.78
C MET A 23 17.90 -9.73 4.01
N ILE A 24 17.82 -11.01 3.61
CA ILE A 24 16.70 -11.57 2.86
C ILE A 24 15.55 -12.03 3.78
N ILE A 25 15.81 -12.22 5.09
CA ILE A 25 14.77 -12.60 6.04
C ILE A 25 13.81 -11.44 6.26
N ARG A 26 12.65 -11.53 5.61
CA ARG A 26 11.51 -10.65 5.85
C ARG A 26 10.92 -10.95 7.23
N ILE A 27 11.05 -9.99 8.14
CA ILE A 27 10.31 -10.04 9.40
C ILE A 27 9.00 -9.30 9.14
N SER A 28 7.91 -10.06 9.06
CA SER A 28 6.58 -9.47 9.01
C SER A 28 6.29 -8.88 10.39
N ASP A 29 6.45 -7.56 10.51
CA ASP A 29 6.17 -6.82 11.72
C ASP A 29 4.67 -6.49 11.84
N THR A 30 4.30 -6.02 13.02
CA THR A 30 2.96 -5.73 13.55
C THR A 30 1.83 -5.65 12.52
N LYS A 31 0.84 -6.52 12.70
CA LYS A 31 -0.44 -6.50 11.98
C LYS A 31 -1.56 -6.17 12.97
N SER A 32 -2.51 -5.37 12.55
CA SER A 32 -3.72 -5.10 13.32
C SER A 32 -4.94 -5.27 12.43
N SER A 33 -5.94 -5.99 12.93
CA SER A 33 -7.27 -6.07 12.33
C SER A 33 -8.36 -5.58 13.28
N ASN A 34 -7.99 -4.97 14.41
CA ASN A 34 -8.96 -4.29 15.27
C ASN A 34 -9.31 -2.93 14.65
N ILE A 35 -10.56 -2.76 14.25
CA ILE A 35 -11.10 -1.54 13.65
C ILE A 35 -10.94 -0.30 14.56
N GLU A 36 -10.83 -0.47 15.88
CA GLU A 36 -10.55 0.64 16.81
C GLU A 36 -9.19 1.29 16.56
N ASN A 37 -8.25 0.57 15.93
CA ASN A 37 -6.93 1.05 15.55
C ASN A 37 -6.91 1.72 14.16
N TYR A 38 -8.07 1.88 13.52
CA TYR A 38 -8.17 2.49 12.21
C TYR A 38 -7.70 3.95 12.22
N LEU A 39 -6.66 4.24 11.44
CA LEU A 39 -5.98 5.55 11.36
C LEU A 39 -5.48 6.09 12.71
N SER A 40 -5.19 5.17 13.63
CA SER A 40 -4.64 5.41 14.97
C SER A 40 -3.53 4.40 15.29
N THR A 41 -2.76 4.00 14.27
CA THR A 41 -1.68 3.02 14.35
C THR A 41 -0.43 3.54 15.07
N GLY A 42 -0.33 4.87 15.23
CA GLY A 42 0.84 5.55 15.78
C GLY A 42 1.99 5.71 14.77
N SER A 43 1.69 5.55 13.47
CA SER A 43 2.69 5.70 12.40
C SER A 43 2.45 6.95 11.56
N ASN A 44 3.47 7.40 10.82
CA ASN A 44 3.37 8.57 9.94
C ASN A 44 2.29 8.40 8.85
N LEU A 45 1.88 7.15 8.55
CA LEU A 45 0.79 6.87 7.64
C LEU A 45 -0.55 7.46 8.11
N ASP A 46 -0.79 7.54 9.43
CA ASP A 46 -2.12 7.90 9.96
C ASP A 46 -2.55 9.32 9.58
N GLU A 47 -1.61 10.26 9.46
CA GLU A 47 -1.91 11.65 9.10
C GLU A 47 -2.23 11.77 7.60
N GLU A 48 -1.41 11.17 6.75
CA GLU A 48 -1.61 11.26 5.29
C GLU A 48 -2.83 10.45 4.84
N ALA A 49 -3.04 9.26 5.41
CA ALA A 49 -4.18 8.41 5.08
C ALA A 49 -5.53 9.04 5.45
N LYS A 50 -5.60 9.97 6.42
CA LYS A 50 -6.86 10.67 6.81
C LYS A 50 -7.41 11.58 5.72
N TYR A 51 -6.58 12.07 4.80
CA TYR A 51 -7.05 12.91 3.69
C TYR A 51 -7.76 12.09 2.63
N MET A 52 -7.35 10.84 2.44
CA MET A 52 -7.90 9.96 1.42
C MET A 52 -8.99 9.04 1.99
N MET A 53 -8.75 8.43 3.14
CA MET A 53 -9.59 7.36 3.65
C MET A 53 -10.79 7.90 4.43
N PRO A 54 -11.97 7.27 4.32
CA PRO A 54 -13.19 7.77 4.96
C PRO A 54 -13.11 7.65 6.48
N ALA A 55 -13.64 8.63 7.19
CA ALA A 55 -13.87 8.50 8.63
C ALA A 55 -15.00 7.48 8.88
N LEU A 56 -14.81 6.54 9.82
CA LEU A 56 -15.81 5.49 10.10
C LEU A 56 -17.20 6.05 10.43
N LYS A 57 -17.26 7.18 11.14
CA LYS A 57 -18.52 7.88 11.50
C LYS A 57 -19.27 8.48 10.30
N ASN A 58 -18.60 8.66 9.17
CA ASN A 58 -19.17 9.22 7.95
C ASN A 58 -19.62 8.13 6.97
N LEU A 59 -19.32 6.85 7.24
CA LEU A 59 -19.80 5.76 6.41
C LEU A 59 -21.31 5.62 6.57
N PRO A 60 -22.06 5.38 5.46
CA PRO A 60 -23.47 5.04 5.57
C PRO A 60 -23.64 3.66 6.22
N ILE A 61 -24.88 3.21 6.35
CA ILE A 61 -25.18 1.87 6.85
C ILE A 61 -24.48 0.83 5.96
N TYR A 62 -23.65 -0.01 6.56
CA TYR A 62 -22.91 -1.07 5.90
C TYR A 62 -23.32 -2.44 6.46
N LYS A 63 -23.16 -3.49 5.64
CA LYS A 63 -23.39 -4.88 6.03
C LYS A 63 -22.21 -5.46 6.78
N ASP A 64 -21.00 -5.13 6.33
CA ASP A 64 -19.76 -5.65 6.90
C ASP A 64 -18.61 -4.66 6.67
N ILE A 65 -17.59 -4.74 7.54
CA ILE A 65 -16.42 -3.89 7.48
C ILE A 65 -15.18 -4.66 7.94
N ASP A 66 -14.18 -4.70 7.08
CA ASP A 66 -12.87 -5.25 7.41
C ASP A 66 -11.83 -4.15 7.46
N TYR A 67 -10.90 -4.30 8.39
CA TYR A 67 -9.74 -3.45 8.51
C TYR A 67 -8.47 -4.28 8.65
N LYS A 68 -7.41 -3.80 8.02
CA LYS A 68 -6.07 -4.38 8.15
C LYS A 68 -5.04 -3.27 8.10
N TYR A 69 -4.21 -3.19 9.12
CA TYR A 69 -2.95 -2.48 9.08
C TYR A 69 -1.80 -3.49 9.03
N THR A 70 -0.82 -3.20 8.19
CA THR A 70 0.36 -4.04 7.99
C THR A 70 1.60 -3.15 8.00
N LYS A 71 2.52 -3.44 8.94
CA LYS A 71 3.87 -2.87 8.96
C LYS A 71 4.86 -3.90 8.44
N ASN A 72 5.49 -3.63 7.30
CA ASN A 72 6.57 -4.48 6.81
C ASN A 72 7.91 -3.83 7.13
N ARG A 73 8.85 -4.65 7.59
CA ARG A 73 10.24 -4.25 7.79
C ARG A 73 11.15 -5.13 6.94
N TYR A 74 11.94 -4.48 6.09
CA TYR A 74 13.02 -5.12 5.36
C TYR A 74 14.33 -4.45 5.78
N PHE A 75 15.03 -5.06 6.73
CA PHE A 75 16.23 -4.50 7.35
C PHE A 75 15.97 -3.12 8.01
N ILE A 76 16.45 -2.02 7.41
CA ILE A 76 16.20 -0.64 7.88
C ILE A 76 14.99 0.01 7.20
N PHE A 77 14.51 -0.57 6.09
CA PHE A 77 13.38 -0.06 5.33
C PHE A 77 12.07 -0.47 6.00
N VAL A 78 11.16 0.48 6.15
CA VAL A 78 9.87 0.28 6.81
C VAL A 78 8.77 0.84 5.94
N SER A 79 7.86 -0.04 5.55
CA SER A 79 6.63 0.34 4.85
C SER A 79 5.42 0.11 5.74
N HIS A 80 4.48 1.04 5.71
CA HIS A 80 3.19 0.97 6.36
C HIS A 80 2.10 0.88 5.31
N SER A 81 1.07 0.09 5.58
CA SER A 81 -0.11 0.03 4.73
C SER A 81 -1.36 -0.19 5.55
N VAL A 82 -2.47 0.29 5.02
CA VAL A 82 -3.79 0.12 5.62
C VAL A 82 -4.83 -0.20 4.55
N VAL A 83 -5.75 -1.10 4.88
CA VAL A 83 -6.95 -1.44 4.12
C VAL A 83 -8.15 -1.20 5.00
N LEU A 84 -9.17 -0.54 4.45
CA LEU A 84 -10.53 -0.56 4.94
C LEU A 84 -11.44 -1.07 3.82
N SER A 85 -12.10 -2.21 4.02
CA SER A 85 -13.01 -2.81 3.03
C SER A 85 -14.42 -2.81 3.59
N VAL A 86 -15.33 -2.11 2.93
CA VAL A 86 -16.71 -1.93 3.41
C VAL A 86 -17.68 -2.58 2.43
N GLN A 87 -18.56 -3.43 2.96
CA GLN A 87 -19.63 -4.06 2.20
C GLN A 87 -20.96 -3.37 2.44
N TYR A 88 -21.71 -3.16 1.36
CA TYR A 88 -23.00 -2.50 1.42
C TYR A 88 -24.13 -3.39 0.87
N ASP A 89 -25.37 -2.97 1.08
CA ASP A 89 -26.47 -3.41 0.22
C ASP A 89 -26.36 -2.81 -1.19
N ASP A 90 -27.14 -3.34 -2.14
CA ASP A 90 -27.04 -2.98 -3.56
C ASP A 90 -27.32 -1.50 -3.84
N GLU A 91 -28.25 -0.88 -3.12
CA GLU A 91 -28.65 0.52 -3.33
C GLU A 91 -27.56 1.46 -2.79
N THR A 92 -27.13 1.21 -1.55
CA THR A 92 -26.05 1.95 -0.90
C THR A 92 -24.74 1.79 -1.67
N TYR A 93 -24.40 0.58 -2.12
CA TYR A 93 -23.19 0.33 -2.92
C TYR A 93 -23.17 1.16 -4.21
N LYS A 94 -24.27 1.16 -4.98
CA LYS A 94 -24.37 1.94 -6.22
C LYS A 94 -24.24 3.44 -5.95
N SER A 95 -24.85 3.92 -4.86
CA SER A 95 -24.75 5.32 -4.46
C SER A 95 -23.31 5.70 -4.06
N GLU A 96 -22.68 4.95 -3.16
CA GLU A 96 -21.32 5.22 -2.70
C GLU A 96 -20.29 5.07 -3.81
N LYS A 97 -20.41 4.04 -4.66
CA LYS A 97 -19.56 3.86 -5.85
C LYS A 97 -19.71 5.04 -6.82
N GLY A 98 -20.92 5.55 -7.01
CA GLY A 98 -21.17 6.72 -7.87
C GLY A 98 -20.50 8.00 -7.37
N LYS A 99 -20.39 8.18 -6.06
CA LYS A 99 -19.74 9.36 -5.43
C LYS A 99 -18.22 9.34 -5.54
N LEU A 100 -17.59 8.21 -5.87
CA LEU A 100 -16.13 8.09 -5.90
C LEU A 100 -15.50 9.06 -6.91
N GLU A 101 -16.11 9.26 -8.09
CA GLU A 101 -15.60 10.20 -9.10
C GLU A 101 -15.77 11.67 -8.70
N GLU A 102 -16.71 11.97 -7.80
CA GLU A 102 -16.91 13.32 -7.24
C GLU A 102 -15.97 13.57 -6.06
N THR A 103 -15.61 12.51 -5.34
CA THR A 103 -14.80 12.57 -4.12
C THR A 103 -13.30 12.52 -4.42
N TYR A 104 -12.90 11.75 -5.44
CA TYR A 104 -11.50 11.47 -5.75
C TYR A 104 -11.18 11.83 -7.19
N GLU A 105 -10.06 12.53 -7.39
CA GLU A 105 -9.40 12.56 -8.70
C GLU A 105 -8.55 11.29 -8.84
N PHE A 106 -8.73 10.54 -9.93
CA PHE A 106 -7.93 9.33 -10.19
C PHE A 106 -6.83 9.61 -11.23
N LEU A 107 -5.68 8.94 -11.07
CA LEU A 107 -4.65 8.93 -12.11
C LEU A 107 -5.21 8.36 -13.42
N ASN A 108 -4.80 8.95 -14.55
CA ASN A 108 -5.22 8.54 -15.89
C ASN A 108 -4.14 8.85 -16.93
N LYS A 109 -4.24 8.24 -18.12
CA LYS A 109 -3.27 8.40 -19.22
C LYS A 109 -2.89 9.85 -19.58
N LYS A 110 -3.77 10.83 -19.37
CA LYS A 110 -3.52 12.23 -19.70
C LYS A 110 -2.77 12.97 -18.59
N ASN A 111 -3.01 12.61 -17.34
CA ASN A 111 -2.46 13.28 -16.15
C ASN A 111 -1.19 12.60 -15.63
N ILE A 112 -0.83 11.44 -16.16
CA ILE A 112 0.43 10.77 -15.86
C ILE A 112 1.67 11.60 -16.28
N GLY A 113 1.50 12.62 -17.12
CA GLY A 113 2.57 13.52 -17.56
C GLY A 113 2.93 14.65 -16.59
N PHE A 114 3.05 14.38 -15.28
CA PHE A 114 3.60 15.38 -14.38
C PHE A 114 5.06 15.65 -14.75
N LYS A 115 5.30 16.92 -15.04
CA LYS A 115 6.60 17.50 -15.35
C LYS A 115 7.64 17.05 -14.32
N GLN A 116 8.53 16.16 -14.70
CA GLN A 116 9.94 16.22 -14.31
C GLN A 116 10.74 15.35 -15.27
N LYS A 117 11.88 15.90 -15.70
CA LYS A 117 12.87 15.14 -16.46
C LYS A 117 13.26 13.94 -15.59
N GLU A 118 13.18 12.75 -16.18
CA GLU A 118 13.86 11.53 -15.70
C GLU A 118 13.22 10.68 -14.58
N GLU A 119 11.89 10.70 -14.36
CA GLU A 119 11.26 9.64 -13.53
C GLU A 119 10.14 8.86 -14.25
N PRO A 120 10.11 7.52 -14.13
CA PRO A 120 9.14 6.69 -14.81
C PRO A 120 7.74 6.85 -14.19
N VAL A 121 6.90 7.55 -14.93
CA VAL A 121 5.44 7.39 -15.02
C VAL A 121 4.97 5.97 -14.63
N PRO A 122 4.05 5.79 -13.66
CA PRO A 122 3.51 4.47 -13.37
C PRO A 122 2.62 4.00 -14.53
N PRO A 123 2.92 2.85 -15.17
CA PRO A 123 2.13 2.36 -16.31
C PRO A 123 0.74 1.83 -15.91
N TYR A 124 0.44 1.74 -14.60
CA TYR A 124 -0.63 0.91 -14.04
C TYR A 124 -1.49 1.69 -13.02
N TYR A 125 -2.10 2.78 -13.48
CA TYR A 125 -3.05 3.58 -12.70
C TYR A 125 -4.38 2.86 -12.42
N GLU A 126 -4.64 1.76 -13.13
CA GLU A 126 -5.78 0.87 -12.96
C GLU A 126 -5.32 -0.59 -13.11
N PHE A 127 -5.78 -1.47 -12.22
CA PHE A 127 -5.45 -2.89 -12.21
C PHE A 127 -6.54 -3.68 -11.47
N SER A 128 -6.50 -5.02 -11.54
CA SER A 128 -7.49 -5.86 -10.87
C SER A 128 -6.82 -6.91 -9.98
N ILE A 129 -7.48 -7.24 -8.87
CA ILE A 129 -7.13 -8.38 -8.01
C ILE A 129 -8.43 -9.11 -7.71
N ASN A 130 -8.54 -10.36 -8.16
CA ASN A 130 -9.75 -11.17 -8.05
C ASN A 130 -10.98 -10.40 -8.58
N THR A 131 -11.98 -10.15 -7.75
CA THR A 131 -13.22 -9.45 -8.13
C THR A 131 -13.13 -7.92 -8.05
N TYR A 132 -11.99 -7.38 -7.60
CA TYR A 132 -11.81 -5.95 -7.40
C TYR A 132 -11.10 -5.31 -8.60
N THR A 133 -11.61 -4.15 -9.00
CA THR A 133 -10.90 -3.20 -9.87
C THR A 133 -10.42 -2.03 -9.03
N PHE A 134 -9.11 -1.81 -9.03
CA PHE A 134 -8.42 -0.76 -8.30
C PHE A 134 -8.00 0.39 -9.21
N ARG A 135 -8.11 1.60 -8.68
CA ARG A 135 -7.60 2.83 -9.31
C ARG A 135 -6.79 3.62 -8.30
N ILE A 136 -5.67 4.17 -8.76
CA ILE A 136 -4.78 5.01 -7.93
C ILE A 136 -5.37 6.42 -7.84
N VAL A 137 -5.51 6.93 -6.62
CA VAL A 137 -5.96 8.30 -6.35
C VAL A 137 -4.81 9.26 -6.67
N LYS A 138 -5.11 10.31 -7.42
CA LYS A 138 -4.23 11.44 -7.63
C LYS A 138 -4.37 12.38 -6.45
N ASP A 139 -3.34 12.45 -5.64
CA ASP A 139 -3.27 13.35 -4.49
C ASP A 139 -1.95 14.11 -4.58
N GLU A 140 -2.01 15.36 -5.06
CA GLU A 140 -0.85 16.26 -5.15
C GLU A 140 -0.84 17.31 -4.05
N GLU A 141 -1.98 17.55 -3.41
CA GLU A 141 -2.14 18.60 -2.41
C GLU A 141 -1.76 18.11 -1.01
N HIS A 142 -2.00 16.82 -0.71
CA HIS A 142 -1.78 16.26 0.63
C HIS A 142 -0.69 15.20 0.66
N ASN A 143 -0.24 14.71 -0.49
CA ASN A 143 0.85 13.75 -0.58
C ASN A 143 2.23 14.43 -0.52
N THR A 144 2.79 14.50 0.67
CA THR A 144 4.06 15.23 0.89
C THR A 144 5.29 14.50 0.32
N LEU A 145 5.24 13.17 0.24
CA LEU A 145 6.34 12.35 -0.25
C LEU A 145 6.28 12.05 -1.75
N GLY A 146 5.10 12.21 -2.35
CA GLY A 146 4.85 11.87 -3.74
C GLY A 146 4.76 10.36 -3.99
N TYR A 147 4.26 10.01 -5.18
CA TYR A 147 4.35 8.64 -5.67
C TYR A 147 5.81 8.27 -5.97
N PRO A 148 6.29 7.05 -5.68
CA PRO A 148 5.58 5.90 -5.11
C PRO A 148 5.63 5.83 -3.58
N LYS A 149 6.27 6.79 -2.91
CA LYS A 149 6.54 6.76 -1.47
C LYS A 149 5.27 6.81 -0.63
N SER A 150 4.28 7.57 -1.07
CA SER A 150 2.99 7.63 -0.41
C SER A 150 1.88 7.79 -1.44
N PHE A 151 0.83 6.98 -1.36
CA PHE A 151 -0.32 7.07 -2.27
C PHE A 151 -1.53 6.24 -1.81
N GLY A 152 -2.69 6.65 -2.30
CA GLY A 152 -3.96 5.98 -2.07
C GLY A 152 -4.46 5.19 -3.28
N MET A 153 -5.23 4.13 -3.01
CA MET A 153 -5.95 3.35 -4.02
C MET A 153 -7.38 3.08 -3.57
N ILE A 154 -8.32 3.12 -4.52
CA ILE A 154 -9.71 2.71 -4.30
C ILE A 154 -9.99 1.47 -5.15
N GLY A 155 -10.44 0.40 -4.50
CA GLY A 155 -10.93 -0.82 -5.13
C GLY A 155 -12.44 -0.91 -5.07
N THR A 156 -13.08 -1.37 -6.14
CA THR A 156 -14.51 -1.69 -6.13
C THR A 156 -14.75 -3.10 -6.63
N SER A 157 -15.65 -3.85 -5.98
CA SER A 157 -16.12 -5.16 -6.41
C SER A 157 -17.62 -5.13 -6.56
N ASP A 158 -18.11 -5.16 -7.81
CA ASP A 158 -19.55 -5.23 -8.12
C ASP A 158 -20.14 -6.57 -7.68
N GLU A 159 -19.35 -7.64 -7.71
CA GLU A 159 -19.77 -8.97 -7.28
C GLU A 159 -20.02 -9.03 -5.76
N LYS A 160 -19.16 -8.37 -4.98
CA LYS A 160 -19.23 -8.39 -3.51
C LYS A 160 -19.99 -7.20 -2.93
N ASN A 161 -20.38 -6.21 -3.74
CA ASN A 161 -20.84 -4.89 -3.29
C ASN A 161 -19.90 -4.27 -2.26
N ARG A 162 -18.59 -4.34 -2.54
CA ARG A 162 -17.54 -3.85 -1.63
C ARG A 162 -16.75 -2.71 -2.24
N ILE A 163 -16.39 -1.75 -1.40
CA ILE A 163 -15.44 -0.69 -1.69
C ILE A 163 -14.26 -0.84 -0.73
N ALA A 164 -13.05 -0.93 -1.27
CA ALA A 164 -11.80 -1.04 -0.53
C ALA A 164 -11.00 0.26 -0.65
N TYR A 165 -10.70 0.88 0.48
CA TYR A 165 -9.85 2.05 0.61
C TYR A 165 -8.48 1.58 1.09
N LEU A 166 -7.43 1.87 0.32
CA LEU A 166 -6.08 1.41 0.58
C LEU A 166 -5.13 2.61 0.65
N TYR A 167 -4.26 2.66 1.65
CA TYR A 167 -3.19 3.65 1.70
C TYR A 167 -1.84 2.99 1.96
N PHE A 168 -0.81 3.45 1.26
CA PHE A 168 0.56 2.98 1.39
C PHE A 168 1.49 4.14 1.76
N TYR A 169 2.48 3.85 2.61
CA TYR A 169 3.52 4.79 3.02
C TYR A 169 4.87 4.08 3.21
N ASP A 170 5.91 4.54 2.52
CA ASP A 170 7.30 4.17 2.69
C ASP A 170 8.20 5.34 2.25
N PHE A 171 8.90 5.95 3.20
CA PHE A 171 9.70 7.16 2.94
C PHE A 171 10.97 6.88 2.11
N ASP A 172 11.42 5.64 2.07
CA ASP A 172 12.64 5.20 1.40
C ASP A 172 12.36 4.57 0.02
N LEU A 173 11.09 4.50 -0.42
CA LEU A 173 10.75 3.84 -1.68
C LEU A 173 11.05 4.74 -2.89
N ASP A 174 12.20 4.55 -3.50
CA ASP A 174 12.62 5.38 -4.65
C ASP A 174 12.14 4.85 -6.02
N VAL A 175 11.64 3.61 -6.09
CA VAL A 175 11.18 3.00 -7.36
C VAL A 175 9.84 2.32 -7.18
N GLY A 176 8.88 2.66 -8.04
CA GLY A 176 7.57 2.02 -8.09
C GLY A 176 7.68 0.59 -8.62
N ASN A 177 6.75 -0.28 -8.21
CA ASN A 177 6.70 -1.64 -8.74
C ASN A 177 5.96 -1.65 -10.09
N ASP A 178 6.56 -2.27 -11.11
CA ASP A 178 5.93 -2.48 -12.43
C ASP A 178 4.72 -3.43 -12.38
N ASN A 179 4.44 -4.04 -11.23
CA ASN A 179 3.27 -4.88 -11.03
C ASN A 179 2.51 -4.46 -9.76
N MET A 180 1.47 -3.64 -9.94
CA MET A 180 0.64 -3.15 -8.84
C MET A 180 -0.14 -4.25 -8.10
N GLU A 181 -0.54 -5.31 -8.79
CA GLU A 181 -1.16 -6.47 -8.13
C GLU A 181 -0.17 -7.13 -7.16
N GLN A 182 1.06 -7.36 -7.62
CA GLN A 182 2.11 -7.95 -6.78
C GLN A 182 2.49 -7.00 -5.63
N PHE A 183 2.56 -5.70 -5.89
CA PHE A 183 2.79 -4.68 -4.87
C PHE A 183 1.72 -4.75 -3.77
N VAL A 184 0.43 -4.74 -4.14
CA VAL A 184 -0.66 -4.81 -3.16
C VAL A 184 -0.58 -6.09 -2.34
N LYS A 185 -0.39 -7.24 -3.00
CA LYS A 185 -0.22 -8.54 -2.32
C LYS A 185 0.99 -8.53 -1.37
N GLN A 186 2.08 -7.90 -1.77
CA GLN A 186 3.29 -7.83 -0.96
C GLN A 186 3.14 -6.93 0.25
N HIS A 187 2.54 -5.74 0.11
CA HIS A 187 2.57 -4.75 1.17
C HIS A 187 1.36 -4.80 2.11
N PHE A 188 0.17 -5.12 1.61
CA PHE A 188 -1.07 -4.96 2.39
C PHE A 188 -1.47 -6.19 3.21
N ASP A 189 -1.05 -7.41 2.83
CA ASP A 189 -1.39 -8.66 3.54
C ASP A 189 -2.92 -8.79 3.80
N TYR A 190 -3.72 -8.54 2.75
CA TYR A 190 -5.17 -8.62 2.78
C TYR A 190 -5.69 -9.52 1.65
N GLU A 191 -6.71 -10.32 1.94
CA GLU A 191 -7.35 -11.23 0.99
C GLU A 191 -8.53 -10.53 0.30
N PHE A 192 -8.32 -10.13 -0.96
CA PHE A 192 -9.32 -9.43 -1.79
C PHE A 192 -10.30 -10.39 -2.46
#